data_AF-A0A267DVL2-F1
#
_entry.id   AF-A0A267DVL2-F1
#
_cell.length_a   1.000
_cell.length_b   1.000
_cell.length_c   1.000
_cell.angle_alpha   90.00
_cell.angle_beta   90.00
_cell.angle_gamma   90.00
#
_symmetry.space_group_name_H-M   'P 1'
#
loop_
_entity.id
_entity.type
_entity.pdbx_description
1 polymer ?
#
loop_
_entity_poly.entity_id
_entity_poly.type
_entity_poly.pdbx_seq_one_letter_code
_entity_poly.pdbx_strand_id
1 'polypeptide(L)'
;MGGGHEPEPTRESLYTPVTSKAFTDTWLFKAFDLPTTWFKENVIDKYRKKYPYYHRRYPRVPTIDQCFVDDELCNLEADEQYKRDRLVDQEIVNILRRRREQCFQWYGRQRDLIEKHCGQIQKDYDEASTNYFIKHGDMGYAHNVKNALMKQKHRMLWERKYGEVGSRGDPHKYPNVIDMEPGTLEHEDTLIGNMRKFGNNHDRNPKEMAP
;
A
#
# COMPACT_ATOMS: atom_id res chain seq x y z
N MET A 1 8.21 -25.23 26.47
CA MET A 1 7.02 -24.53 25.94
C MET A 1 7.48 -23.61 24.82
N GLY A 2 7.61 -24.16 23.61
CA GLY A 2 8.06 -23.40 22.45
C GLY A 2 6.87 -22.68 21.84
N GLY A 3 6.87 -21.35 21.88
CA GLY A 3 5.91 -20.53 21.14
C GLY A 3 6.19 -20.66 19.66
N GLY A 4 5.43 -21.52 18.98
CA GLY A 4 5.43 -21.60 17.52
C GLY A 4 4.98 -20.27 16.95
N HIS A 5 5.80 -19.74 16.05
CA HIS A 5 5.48 -18.57 15.23
C HIS A 5 4.19 -18.88 14.46
N GLU A 6 3.12 -18.12 14.70
CA GLU A 6 1.96 -18.17 13.82
C GLU A 6 2.41 -17.68 12.43
N PRO A 7 2.11 -18.42 11.35
CA PRO A 7 2.52 -18.04 10.01
C PRO A 7 1.80 -16.74 9.60
N GLU A 8 2.49 -15.91 8.80
CA GLU A 8 1.85 -14.77 8.12
C GLU A 8 0.54 -15.21 7.48
N PRO A 9 -0.52 -14.36 7.47
CA PRO A 9 -1.79 -14.74 6.90
C PRO A 9 -1.63 -14.99 5.40
N THR A 10 -1.46 -16.26 5.04
CA THR A 10 -1.45 -16.73 3.65
C THR A 10 -2.84 -16.52 3.05
N ARG A 11 -2.92 -16.42 1.72
CA ARG A 11 -4.21 -16.32 1.02
C ARG A 11 -5.20 -17.42 1.45
N GLU A 12 -4.68 -18.59 1.82
CA GLU A 12 -5.45 -19.75 2.28
C GLU A 12 -5.99 -19.55 3.70
N SER A 13 -5.24 -18.93 4.60
CA SER A 13 -5.68 -18.63 5.97
C SER A 13 -6.92 -17.71 6.04
N LEU A 14 -7.12 -16.85 5.02
CA LEU A 14 -8.32 -16.01 4.89
C LEU A 14 -9.61 -16.83 4.63
N TYR A 15 -9.48 -18.06 4.13
CA TYR A 15 -10.61 -18.97 3.89
C TYR A 15 -10.74 -20.05 4.97
N THR A 16 -9.79 -20.13 5.92
CA THR A 16 -9.96 -21.04 7.05
C THR A 16 -11.01 -20.46 8.00
N PRO A 17 -12.06 -21.22 8.35
CA PRO A 17 -13.03 -20.73 9.33
C PRO A 17 -12.31 -20.51 10.66
N VAL A 18 -12.58 -19.38 11.34
CA VAL A 18 -12.08 -19.14 12.69
C VAL A 18 -12.79 -20.12 13.62
N THR A 19 -12.19 -21.29 13.84
CA THR A 19 -12.73 -22.34 14.71
C THR A 19 -12.35 -22.09 16.16
N SER A 20 -12.70 -20.94 16.73
CA SER A 20 -12.61 -20.78 18.19
C SER A 20 -13.83 -21.45 18.83
N LYS A 21 -13.65 -22.70 19.27
CA LYS A 21 -14.71 -23.57 19.82
C LYS A 21 -15.55 -22.88 20.93
N ALA A 22 -14.95 -21.95 21.68
CA ALA A 22 -15.59 -21.24 22.79
C ALA A 22 -16.69 -20.24 22.35
N PHE A 23 -16.57 -19.63 21.16
CA PHE A 23 -17.58 -18.67 20.66
C PHE A 23 -18.71 -19.37 19.89
N THR A 24 -18.41 -20.49 19.22
CA THR A 24 -19.39 -21.25 18.42
C THR A 24 -20.36 -22.09 19.27
N ASP A 25 -20.03 -22.35 20.54
CA ASP A 25 -20.85 -23.19 21.43
C ASP A 25 -21.91 -22.43 22.23
N THR A 26 -21.95 -21.09 22.14
CA THR A 26 -22.96 -20.29 22.84
C THR A 26 -24.34 -20.48 22.20
N TRP A 27 -25.36 -20.69 23.01
CA TRP A 27 -26.74 -20.91 22.54
C TRP A 27 -27.27 -19.76 21.66
N LEU A 28 -26.85 -18.52 21.95
CA LEU A 28 -27.17 -17.33 21.14
C LEU A 28 -26.59 -17.43 19.73
N PHE A 29 -25.32 -17.80 19.60
CA PHE A 29 -24.68 -17.97 18.30
C PHE A 29 -25.39 -19.06 17.49
N LYS A 30 -25.67 -20.20 18.15
CA LYS A 30 -26.43 -21.31 17.55
C LYS A 30 -27.83 -20.88 17.11
N ALA A 31 -28.55 -20.10 17.92
CA ALA A 31 -29.90 -19.65 17.59
C ALA A 31 -29.96 -18.82 16.30
N PHE A 32 -28.89 -18.12 15.91
CA PHE A 32 -28.82 -17.35 14.67
C PHE A 32 -28.10 -18.07 13.52
N ASP A 33 -27.03 -18.81 13.83
CA ASP A 33 -26.22 -19.49 12.81
C ASP A 33 -26.97 -20.69 12.21
N LEU A 34 -27.67 -21.49 13.02
CA LEU A 34 -28.46 -22.63 12.54
C LEU A 34 -29.54 -22.26 11.52
N PRO A 35 -30.43 -21.26 11.77
CA PRO A 35 -31.41 -20.88 10.74
C PRO A 35 -30.76 -20.25 9.51
N THR A 36 -29.64 -19.52 9.67
CA THR A 36 -28.94 -18.88 8.56
C THR A 36 -28.26 -19.89 7.64
N THR A 37 -27.54 -20.85 8.22
CA THR A 37 -26.92 -21.97 7.51
C THR A 37 -27.99 -22.85 6.84
N TRP A 38 -29.08 -23.16 7.54
CA TRP A 38 -30.22 -23.87 6.97
C TRP A 38 -30.81 -23.12 5.76
N PHE A 39 -30.98 -21.80 5.83
CA PHE A 39 -31.52 -21.01 4.72
C PHE A 39 -30.55 -20.96 3.53
N LYS A 40 -29.25 -20.79 3.78
CA LYS A 40 -28.22 -20.84 2.76
C LYS A 40 -28.27 -22.16 2.00
N GLU A 41 -28.30 -23.29 2.70
CA GLU A 41 -28.24 -24.61 2.07
C GLU A 41 -29.56 -25.02 1.41
N ASN A 42 -30.70 -24.73 2.05
CA ASN A 42 -32.00 -25.19 1.57
C ASN A 42 -32.66 -24.26 0.56
N VAL A 43 -32.34 -22.97 0.59
CA VAL A 43 -32.91 -21.96 -0.32
C VAL A 43 -31.83 -21.48 -1.28
N ILE A 44 -30.80 -20.79 -0.79
CA ILE A 44 -29.85 -20.10 -1.67
C ILE A 44 -29.13 -21.10 -2.58
N ASP A 45 -28.48 -22.12 -2.03
CA ASP A 45 -27.64 -23.03 -2.81
C ASP A 45 -28.45 -23.92 -3.77
N LYS A 46 -29.73 -24.20 -3.46
CA LYS A 46 -30.64 -24.91 -4.38
C LYS A 46 -31.13 -24.05 -5.53
N TYR A 47 -31.44 -22.77 -5.28
CA TYR A 47 -31.93 -21.85 -6.32
C TYR A 47 -30.82 -21.12 -7.07
N ARG A 48 -29.60 -21.05 -6.53
CA ARG A 48 -28.45 -20.38 -7.14
C ARG A 48 -27.84 -21.23 -8.24
N LYS A 49 -28.18 -20.88 -9.48
CA LYS A 49 -27.49 -21.41 -10.66
C LYS A 49 -26.03 -20.94 -10.66
N LYS A 50 -25.08 -21.88 -10.63
CA LYS A 50 -23.64 -21.56 -10.75
C LYS A 50 -23.32 -21.28 -12.21
N TYR A 51 -23.01 -20.04 -12.53
CA TYR A 51 -22.51 -19.64 -13.85
C TYR A 51 -20.99 -19.38 -13.76
N PRO A 52 -20.19 -19.91 -14.71
CA PRO A 52 -18.77 -19.59 -14.76
C PRO A 52 -18.60 -18.11 -15.10
N TYR A 53 -17.71 -17.43 -14.38
CA TYR A 53 -17.25 -16.09 -14.71
C TYR A 53 -15.75 -16.13 -15.00
N TYR A 54 -15.30 -15.36 -15.98
CA TYR A 54 -13.90 -15.32 -16.39
C TYR A 54 -13.34 -13.93 -16.17
N HIS A 55 -12.06 -13.88 -15.78
CA HIS A 55 -11.34 -12.61 -15.71
C HIS A 55 -11.01 -12.16 -17.13
N ARG A 56 -11.41 -10.93 -17.46
CA ARG A 56 -11.11 -10.32 -18.76
C ARG A 56 -9.60 -10.10 -18.87
N ARG A 57 -9.01 -10.55 -19.98
CA ARG A 57 -7.60 -10.31 -20.32
C ARG A 57 -7.54 -9.28 -21.43
N TYR A 58 -6.81 -8.21 -21.22
CA TYR A 58 -6.56 -7.19 -22.24
C TYR A 58 -5.19 -7.45 -22.85
N PRO A 59 -5.07 -7.59 -24.19
CA PRO A 59 -3.76 -7.59 -24.83
C PRO A 59 -3.10 -6.21 -24.66
N ARG A 60 -1.76 -6.19 -24.75
CA ARG A 60 -1.00 -4.94 -24.72
C ARG A 60 -1.11 -4.24 -26.08
N VAL A 61 -1.31 -2.93 -26.02
CA VAL A 61 -1.32 -1.97 -27.13
C VAL A 61 0.04 -1.27 -27.16
N PRO A 62 0.50 -0.76 -28.31
CA PRO A 62 1.65 0.15 -28.36
C PRO A 62 1.52 1.30 -27.35
N THR A 63 2.65 1.66 -26.74
CA THR A 63 2.74 2.76 -25.79
C THR A 63 2.83 4.10 -26.53
N ILE A 64 2.54 5.19 -25.80
CA ILE A 64 2.44 6.55 -26.36
C ILE A 64 3.71 7.05 -27.06
N ASP A 65 4.87 6.51 -26.72
CA ASP A 65 6.17 6.82 -27.33
C ASP A 65 6.35 6.21 -28.72
N GLN A 66 5.59 5.17 -29.05
CA GLN A 66 5.63 4.48 -30.35
C GLN A 66 4.59 5.04 -31.32
N CYS A 67 3.54 5.68 -30.81
CA CYS A 67 2.50 6.30 -31.63
C CYS A 67 2.99 7.58 -32.31
N PHE A 68 2.46 7.86 -33.51
CA PHE A 68 2.63 9.16 -34.15
C PHE A 68 1.81 10.24 -33.42
N VAL A 69 2.23 11.50 -33.56
CA VAL A 69 1.61 12.63 -32.84
C VAL A 69 0.19 12.92 -33.35
N ASP A 70 -0.02 12.73 -34.65
CA ASP A 70 -1.25 12.95 -35.41
C ASP A 70 -2.20 11.74 -35.43
N ASP A 71 -1.73 10.55 -35.06
CA ASP A 71 -2.58 9.36 -34.98
C ASP A 71 -3.42 9.36 -33.68
N GLU A 72 -4.63 9.89 -33.77
CA GLU A 72 -5.56 9.97 -32.63
C GLU A 72 -6.03 8.59 -32.13
N LEU A 73 -6.11 7.58 -33.00
CA LEU A 73 -6.57 6.24 -32.62
C LEU A 73 -5.52 5.54 -31.77
N CYS A 74 -4.26 5.54 -32.20
CA CYS A 74 -3.15 4.98 -31.40
C CYS A 74 -3.05 5.69 -30.04
N ASN A 75 -3.16 7.03 -30.05
CA ASN A 75 -3.16 7.83 -28.83
C ASN A 75 -4.29 7.45 -27.86
N LEU A 76 -5.50 7.20 -28.37
CA LEU A 76 -6.67 6.83 -27.58
C LEU A 76 -6.51 5.43 -26.97
N GLU A 77 -6.05 4.45 -27.76
CA GLU A 77 -5.84 3.09 -27.26
C GLU A 77 -4.74 3.04 -26.18
N ALA A 78 -3.66 3.79 -26.39
CA ALA A 78 -2.57 3.93 -25.42
C ALA A 78 -3.04 4.62 -24.12
N ASP A 79 -3.88 5.66 -24.23
CA ASP A 79 -4.45 6.36 -23.07
C ASP A 79 -5.40 5.46 -22.26
N GLU A 80 -6.22 4.67 -22.95
CA GLU A 80 -7.10 3.69 -22.32
C GLU A 80 -6.32 2.57 -21.63
N GLN A 81 -5.21 2.10 -22.21
CA GLN A 81 -4.32 1.17 -21.53
C GLN A 81 -3.70 1.81 -20.27
N TYR A 82 -3.20 3.04 -20.38
CA TYR A 82 -2.62 3.77 -19.26
C TYR A 82 -3.61 3.96 -18.10
N LYS A 83 -4.87 4.31 -18.38
CA LYS A 83 -5.92 4.43 -17.36
C LYS A 83 -6.16 3.11 -16.63
N ARG A 84 -6.21 1.99 -17.37
CA ARG A 84 -6.37 0.66 -16.76
C ARG A 84 -5.17 0.28 -15.90
N ASP A 85 -3.95 0.48 -16.39
CA ASP A 85 -2.73 0.19 -15.63
C ASP A 85 -2.66 1.06 -14.36
N ARG A 86 -3.06 2.33 -14.42
CA ARG A 86 -3.15 3.22 -13.25
C ARG A 86 -4.14 2.69 -12.20
N LEU A 87 -5.32 2.22 -12.62
CA LEU A 87 -6.30 1.64 -11.70
C LEU A 87 -5.76 0.36 -11.04
N VAL A 88 -5.02 -0.46 -11.79
CA VAL A 88 -4.35 -1.64 -11.25
C VAL A 88 -3.30 -1.23 -10.21
N ASP A 89 -2.47 -0.24 -10.51
CA ASP A 89 -1.45 0.26 -9.58
C ASP A 89 -2.08 0.85 -8.31
N GLN A 90 -3.20 1.56 -8.44
CA GLN A 90 -3.96 2.06 -7.29
C GLN A 90 -4.47 0.90 -6.41
N GLU A 91 -4.99 -0.17 -7.02
CA GLU A 91 -5.43 -1.35 -6.28
C GLU A 91 -4.28 -2.12 -5.63
N ILE A 92 -3.09 -2.15 -6.24
CA ILE A 92 -1.88 -2.72 -5.62
C ILE A 92 -1.56 -1.99 -4.31
N VAL A 93 -1.53 -0.65 -4.34
CA VAL A 93 -1.30 0.17 -3.13
C VAL A 93 -2.41 -0.06 -2.10
N ASN A 94 -3.68 -0.15 -2.53
CA ASN A 94 -4.81 -0.45 -1.64
C ASN A 94 -4.68 -1.82 -0.96
N ILE A 95 -4.20 -2.84 -1.66
CA ILE A 95 -3.95 -4.17 -1.09
C ILE A 95 -2.88 -4.10 0.00
N LEU A 96 -1.76 -3.45 -0.28
CA LEU A 96 -0.67 -3.28 0.70
C LEU A 96 -1.12 -2.47 1.91
N ARG A 97 -1.92 -1.43 1.68
CA ARG A 97 -2.53 -0.62 2.75
C ARG A 97 -3.39 -1.48 3.70
N ARG A 98 -4.25 -2.34 3.14
CA ARG A 98 -5.09 -3.27 3.94
C ARG A 98 -4.26 -4.26 4.73
N ARG A 99 -3.18 -4.80 4.15
CA ARG A 99 -2.27 -5.72 4.85
C ARG A 99 -1.63 -5.05 6.06
N ARG A 100 -1.12 -3.83 5.88
CA ARG A 100 -0.56 -3.01 6.97
C ARG A 100 -1.61 -2.76 8.06
N GLU A 101 -2.81 -2.35 7.69
CA GLU A 101 -3.91 -2.09 8.65
C GLU A 101 -4.31 -3.34 9.43
N GLN A 102 -4.41 -4.50 8.76
CA GLN A 102 -4.69 -5.78 9.40
C GLN A 102 -3.57 -6.18 10.38
N CYS A 103 -2.31 -5.98 10.00
CA CYS A 103 -1.18 -6.23 10.88
C CYS A 103 -1.23 -5.35 12.14
N PHE A 104 -1.49 -4.05 11.97
CA PHE A 104 -1.65 -3.13 13.10
C PHE A 104 -2.88 -3.44 13.95
N GLN A 105 -3.98 -3.89 13.35
CA GLN A 105 -5.16 -4.28 14.11
C GLN A 105 -4.91 -5.53 14.97
N TRP A 106 -4.13 -6.50 14.45
CA TRP A 106 -3.82 -7.74 15.16
C TRP A 106 -2.81 -7.53 16.30
N TYR A 107 -1.69 -6.84 16.01
CA TYR A 107 -0.61 -6.62 16.97
C TYR A 107 -0.72 -5.30 17.77
N GLY A 108 -1.73 -4.47 17.48
CA GLY A 108 -1.89 -3.11 18.00
C GLY A 108 -1.92 -2.95 19.52
N ARG A 109 -2.13 -4.04 20.26
CA ARG A 109 -2.09 -4.05 21.74
C ARG A 109 -0.68 -4.01 22.32
N GLN A 110 0.35 -4.41 21.56
CA GLN A 110 1.74 -4.46 22.04
C GLN A 110 2.66 -3.77 21.04
N ARG A 111 3.29 -2.67 21.46
CA ARG A 111 4.18 -1.86 20.61
C ARG A 111 5.35 -2.68 20.05
N ASP A 112 5.97 -3.52 20.88
CA ASP A 112 7.16 -4.29 20.52
C ASP A 112 6.90 -5.37 19.44
N LEU A 113 5.66 -5.87 19.36
CA LEU A 113 5.27 -6.85 18.34
C LEU A 113 5.03 -6.18 16.98
N ILE A 114 4.56 -4.93 16.97
CA ILE A 114 4.28 -4.18 15.73
C ILE A 114 5.57 -3.98 14.94
N GLU A 115 6.66 -3.56 15.60
CA GLU A 115 7.92 -3.31 14.91
C GLU A 115 8.52 -4.60 14.33
N LYS A 116 8.43 -5.70 15.08
CA LYS A 116 8.97 -7.01 14.66
C LYS A 116 8.18 -7.63 13.50
N HIS A 117 6.85 -7.58 13.55
CA HIS A 117 6.00 -8.28 12.58
C HIS A 117 5.53 -7.39 11.43
N CYS A 118 5.19 -6.12 11.70
CA CYS A 118 4.65 -5.21 10.68
C CYS A 118 5.73 -4.37 10.00
N GLY A 119 6.99 -4.42 10.45
CA GLY A 119 8.07 -3.58 9.92
C GLY A 119 8.33 -3.78 8.42
N GLN A 120 8.29 -5.02 7.92
CA GLN A 120 8.46 -5.29 6.48
C GLN A 120 7.24 -4.84 5.67
N ILE A 121 6.03 -5.18 6.12
CA ILE A 121 4.77 -4.79 5.47
C ILE A 121 4.64 -3.27 5.36
N GLN A 122 5.09 -2.54 6.39
CA GLN A 122 5.13 -1.08 6.39
C GLN A 122 6.08 -0.56 5.32
N LYS A 123 7.30 -1.11 5.21
CA LYS A 123 8.28 -0.74 4.19
C LYS A 123 7.76 -0.99 2.78
N ASP A 124 7.14 -2.16 2.53
CA ASP A 124 6.56 -2.48 1.23
C ASP A 124 5.47 -1.49 0.83
N TYR A 125 4.62 -1.09 1.77
CA TYR A 125 3.59 -0.07 1.55
C TYR A 125 4.20 1.30 1.28
N ASP A 126 5.21 1.71 2.06
CA ASP A 126 5.86 3.02 1.93
C ASP A 126 6.60 3.12 0.58
N GLU A 127 7.30 2.07 0.17
CA GLU A 127 7.95 1.99 -1.14
C GLU A 127 6.91 2.03 -2.28
N ALA A 128 5.87 1.19 -2.21
CA ALA A 128 4.85 1.14 -3.25
C ALA A 128 4.05 2.45 -3.38
N SER A 129 3.72 3.09 -2.25
CA SER A 129 3.00 4.36 -2.22
C SER A 129 3.84 5.51 -2.78
N THR A 130 5.14 5.52 -2.44
CA THR A 130 6.11 6.47 -3.00
C THR A 130 6.26 6.27 -4.51
N ASN A 131 6.42 5.02 -4.97
CA ASN A 131 6.53 4.69 -6.39
C ASN A 131 5.27 5.07 -7.18
N TYR A 132 4.08 4.83 -6.59
CA TYR A 132 2.82 5.27 -7.17
C TYR A 132 2.73 6.79 -7.29
N PHE A 133 3.16 7.54 -6.26
CA PHE A 133 3.17 9.01 -6.31
C PHE A 133 4.19 9.56 -7.33
N ILE A 134 5.37 8.96 -7.42
CA ILE A 134 6.37 9.32 -8.44
C ILE A 134 5.78 9.15 -9.85
N LYS A 135 5.11 8.03 -10.11
CA LYS A 135 4.52 7.73 -11.44
C LYS A 135 3.27 8.56 -11.73
N HIS A 136 2.33 8.64 -10.78
CA HIS A 136 0.98 9.14 -11.00
C HIS A 136 0.60 10.42 -10.26
N GLY A 137 1.41 10.88 -9.31
CA GLY A 137 1.16 12.09 -8.52
C GLY A 137 1.25 13.40 -9.33
N ASP A 138 0.68 14.48 -8.79
CA ASP A 138 0.75 15.88 -9.26
C ASP A 138 0.35 16.18 -10.70
N MET A 139 -0.27 15.24 -11.41
CA MET A 139 -0.70 15.43 -12.80
C MET A 139 -2.09 16.10 -12.95
N GLY A 140 -2.67 16.60 -11.85
CA GLY A 140 -3.93 17.35 -11.84
C GLY A 140 -5.16 16.56 -12.33
N TYR A 141 -6.29 17.22 -12.53
CA TYR A 141 -7.52 16.54 -12.99
C TYR A 141 -7.39 15.92 -14.39
N ALA A 142 -6.63 16.57 -15.29
CA ALA A 142 -6.39 16.12 -16.66
C ALA A 142 -5.31 15.02 -16.74
N HIS A 143 -5.49 13.92 -16.01
CA HIS A 143 -4.56 12.80 -16.03
C HIS A 143 -4.64 12.01 -17.35
N ASN A 144 -3.71 12.29 -18.26
CA ASN A 144 -3.58 11.61 -19.55
C ASN A 144 -2.21 10.93 -19.67
N VAL A 145 -2.11 9.95 -20.58
CA VAL A 145 -0.85 9.25 -20.87
C VAL A 145 0.26 10.20 -21.35
N LYS A 146 -0.10 11.26 -22.08
CA LYS A 146 0.83 12.31 -22.54
C LYS A 146 1.47 13.06 -21.35
N ASN A 147 0.70 13.35 -20.31
CA ASN A 147 1.20 14.04 -19.11
C ASN A 147 2.14 13.13 -18.31
N ALA A 148 1.81 11.84 -18.20
CA ALA A 148 2.69 10.85 -17.57
C ALA A 148 4.03 10.72 -18.31
N LEU A 149 4.00 10.69 -19.65
CA LEU A 149 5.20 10.67 -20.46
C LEU A 149 6.05 11.93 -20.27
N MET A 150 5.44 13.12 -20.22
CA MET A 150 6.18 14.37 -19.99
C MET A 150 6.79 14.43 -18.59
N LYS A 151 6.09 13.93 -17.56
CA LYS A 151 6.64 13.79 -16.20
C LYS A 151 7.85 12.85 -16.18
N GLN A 152 7.75 11.70 -16.85
CA GLN A 152 8.86 10.76 -16.99
C GLN A 152 10.06 11.41 -17.69
N LYS A 153 9.84 12.11 -18.80
CA LYS A 153 10.89 12.85 -19.53
C LYS A 153 11.56 13.91 -18.65
N HIS A 154 10.78 14.65 -17.86
CA HIS A 154 11.31 15.62 -16.91
C HIS A 154 12.26 14.97 -15.90
N ARG A 155 11.86 13.82 -15.32
CA ARG A 155 12.72 13.04 -14.41
C ARG A 155 14.00 12.57 -15.09
N MET A 156 13.93 12.01 -16.29
CA MET A 156 15.12 11.54 -17.02
C MET A 156 16.07 12.68 -17.39
N LEU A 157 15.53 13.84 -17.78
CA LEU A 157 16.34 15.04 -18.05
C LEU A 157 17.00 15.59 -16.79
N TRP A 158 16.32 15.50 -15.65
CA TRP A 158 16.87 15.83 -14.34
C TRP A 158 18.03 14.91 -13.99
N GLU A 159 17.82 13.59 -14.06
CA GLU A 159 18.87 12.61 -13.73
C GLU A 159 20.11 12.75 -14.60
N ARG A 160 19.93 13.04 -15.89
CA ARG A 160 21.05 13.30 -16.79
C ARG A 160 21.89 14.53 -16.37
N LYS A 161 21.28 15.53 -15.76
CA LYS A 161 21.96 16.76 -15.31
C LYS A 161 22.59 16.60 -13.94
N TYR A 162 21.84 16.05 -12.99
CA TYR A 162 22.17 16.09 -11.56
C TYR A 162 22.64 14.75 -10.98
N GLY A 163 22.51 13.65 -11.73
CA GLY A 163 22.72 12.29 -11.23
C GLY A 163 21.43 11.64 -10.73
N GLU A 164 21.53 10.43 -10.20
CA GLU A 164 20.38 9.67 -9.71
C GLU A 164 19.62 10.45 -8.62
N VAL A 165 18.29 10.44 -8.68
CA VAL A 165 17.44 11.12 -7.70
C VAL A 165 17.71 10.53 -6.31
N GLY A 166 18.18 11.35 -5.37
CA GLY A 166 18.52 10.93 -4.00
C GLY A 166 20.00 10.61 -3.79
N SER A 167 20.77 10.39 -4.84
CA SER A 167 22.23 10.52 -4.75
C SER A 167 22.55 12.00 -4.63
N ARG A 168 23.29 12.37 -3.60
CA ARG A 168 23.75 13.74 -3.37
C ARG A 168 24.76 14.06 -4.48
N GLY A 169 24.27 14.42 -5.66
CA GLY A 169 25.10 14.89 -6.77
C GLY A 169 25.97 16.03 -6.28
N ASP A 170 27.18 16.16 -6.83
CA ASP A 170 28.20 17.08 -6.35
C ASP A 170 27.59 18.47 -6.04
N PRO A 171 27.52 18.90 -4.77
CA PRO A 171 26.84 20.13 -4.37
C PRO A 171 27.48 21.39 -4.97
N HIS A 172 28.69 21.26 -5.55
CA HIS A 172 29.43 22.32 -6.21
C HIS A 172 29.08 22.51 -7.69
N LYS A 173 28.34 21.59 -8.32
CA LYS A 173 28.08 21.62 -9.77
C LYS A 173 26.86 22.46 -10.13
N TYR A 174 25.90 22.63 -9.20
CA TYR A 174 24.65 23.36 -9.41
C TYR A 174 24.17 24.07 -8.13
N PRO A 175 24.67 25.28 -7.83
CA PRO A 175 24.39 25.98 -6.56
C PRO A 175 22.91 26.39 -6.38
N ASN A 176 22.15 26.53 -7.47
CA ASN A 176 20.78 27.09 -7.44
C ASN A 176 19.67 26.02 -7.33
N VAL A 177 20.03 24.75 -7.12
CA VAL A 177 19.07 23.64 -6.98
C VAL A 177 18.75 23.32 -5.52
N ILE A 178 19.55 23.86 -4.61
CA ILE A 178 19.41 23.67 -3.16
C ILE A 178 18.15 24.40 -2.63
N ASP A 179 17.58 25.34 -3.42
CA ASP A 179 16.44 26.17 -3.02
C ASP A 179 15.07 25.61 -3.43
N MET A 180 14.97 24.35 -3.86
CA MET A 180 13.67 23.66 -3.77
C MET A 180 13.48 23.26 -2.31
N GLU A 181 12.94 24.19 -1.52
CA GLU A 181 12.65 24.05 -0.10
C GLU A 181 12.14 22.63 0.25
N PRO A 182 12.73 21.94 1.25
CA PRO A 182 12.10 20.78 1.89
C PRO A 182 10.96 21.26 2.81
N GLY A 183 10.02 22.04 2.27
CA GLY A 183 8.95 22.68 3.02
C GLY A 183 7.71 21.80 3.19
N THR A 184 7.85 20.52 3.55
CA THR A 184 6.74 19.69 4.06
C THR A 184 7.18 18.48 4.90
N LEU A 185 8.42 17.99 4.77
CA LEU A 185 8.88 16.81 5.52
C LEU A 185 9.47 17.14 6.90
N GLU A 186 10.10 18.30 7.08
CA GLU A 186 10.73 18.65 8.38
C GLU A 186 9.69 18.95 9.49
N HIS A 187 8.50 19.42 9.11
CA HIS A 187 7.45 19.72 10.10
C HIS A 187 6.72 18.45 10.58
N GLU A 188 6.62 17.41 9.74
CA GLU A 188 6.07 16.10 10.15
C GLU A 188 7.08 15.29 10.97
N ASP A 189 8.37 15.34 10.64
CA ASP A 189 9.42 14.63 11.39
C ASP A 189 9.65 15.20 12.80
N THR A 190 9.47 16.51 12.98
CA THR A 190 9.51 17.14 14.31
C THR A 190 8.28 16.82 15.15
N LEU A 191 7.08 16.74 14.55
CA LEU A 191 5.85 16.33 15.23
C LEU A 191 5.88 14.84 15.59
N ILE A 192 6.25 13.97 14.66
CA ILE A 192 6.39 12.52 14.88
C ILE A 192 7.57 12.22 15.83
N GLY A 193 8.67 12.94 15.71
CA GLY A 193 9.83 12.83 16.61
C GLY A 193 9.53 13.31 18.03
N ASN A 194 8.76 14.38 18.19
CA ASN A 194 8.31 14.86 19.50
C ASN A 194 7.25 13.93 20.09
N MET A 195 6.32 13.39 19.29
CA MET A 195 5.36 12.38 19.74
C MET A 195 6.04 11.08 20.20
N ARG A 196 7.15 10.65 19.56
CA ARG A 196 7.97 9.52 20.03
C ARG A 196 8.73 9.82 21.34
N LYS A 197 9.15 11.07 21.56
CA LYS A 197 9.84 11.49 22.81
C LYS A 197 8.88 11.61 24.00
N PHE A 198 7.63 12.01 23.79
CA PHE A 198 6.62 12.08 24.86
C PHE A 198 6.12 10.70 25.32
N GLY A 199 6.23 9.65 24.49
CA GLY A 199 5.80 8.29 24.83
C GLY A 199 6.77 7.46 25.69
N ASN A 200 8.03 7.87 25.81
CA ASN A 200 9.12 7.05 26.39
C ASN A 200 9.66 7.58 27.75
N ASN A 201 8.92 8.44 28.45
CA ASN A 201 9.35 9.02 29.73
C ASN A 201 8.68 8.39 30.98
N HIS A 202 8.27 7.13 30.90
CA HIS A 202 8.11 6.32 32.11
C HIS A 202 9.31 5.39 32.23
N ASP A 203 9.89 5.33 33.43
CA ASP A 203 11.00 4.46 33.86
C ASP A 203 12.42 5.00 33.69
N ARG A 204 12.79 5.98 34.52
CA ARG A 204 14.13 6.01 35.15
C ARG A 204 14.04 6.53 36.59
N ASN A 205 13.88 5.61 37.54
CA ASN A 205 14.28 5.86 38.93
C ASN A 205 15.83 5.85 39.01
N PRO A 206 16.47 6.87 39.60
CA PRO A 206 17.91 6.91 39.76
C PRO A 206 18.32 6.05 40.96
N LYS A 207 19.14 5.02 40.72
CA LYS A 207 19.99 4.43 41.76
C LYS A 207 21.43 4.87 41.52
N GLU A 208 22.05 5.23 42.64
CA GLU A 208 23.49 5.29 42.93
C GLU A 208 24.10 6.69 43.05
N MET A 209 24.15 7.10 44.31
CA MET A 209 24.95 8.16 44.89
C MET A 209 26.39 7.66 45.12
N ALA A 210 27.34 8.54 44.82
CA ALA A 210 28.66 8.72 45.46
C ALA A 210 29.78 7.71 45.14
N PRO A 211 31.05 8.10 45.37
CA PRO A 211 31.60 9.44 45.67
C PRO A 211 32.14 10.20 44.45
#